data_AF-C0P8Q3-F1
#
_entry.id   AF-C0P8Q3-F1
#
_cell.length_a   1.000
_cell.length_b   1.000
_cell.length_c   1.000
_cell.angle_alpha   90.00
_cell.angle_beta   90.00
_cell.angle_gamma   90.00
#
_symmetry.space_group_name_H-M   'P 1'
#
loop_
_entity.id
_entity.type
_entity.pdbx_description
1 polymer ?
#
loop_
_entity_poly.entity_id
_entity_poly.type
_entity_poly.pdbx_seq_one_letter_code
_entity_poly.pdbx_strand_id
1 'polypeptide(L)'
;MNQGSLNVQAGAAFVDYEFLEEINTGKLSATMVNKFSCIALAGVAAEYLLYGRAEGGLADINKLDGLLKGLGFTQKKADSQVRWAVLNTVLILRRHEKARSQLAEAMSTGKSVGSCIQVIEECISTDDI
;
A
#
# COMPACT_ATOMS: atom_id res chain seq x y z
N MET A 1 5.74 29.87 11.66
CA MET A 1 6.44 28.65 11.19
C MET A 1 5.38 27.73 10.61
N ASN A 2 5.49 27.41 9.32
CA ASN A 2 4.47 26.67 8.56
C ASN A 2 4.24 25.28 9.14
N GLN A 3 2.99 24.97 9.50
CA GLN A 3 2.56 23.61 9.78
C GLN A 3 2.68 22.79 8.50
N GLY A 4 3.58 21.80 8.50
CA GLY A 4 3.70 20.82 7.43
C GLY A 4 2.55 19.82 7.50
N SER A 5 1.35 20.25 7.15
CA SER A 5 0.22 19.34 6.91
C SER A 5 0.37 18.75 5.50
N LEU A 6 1.05 17.61 5.41
CA LEU A 6 0.90 16.74 4.24
C LEU A 6 -0.54 16.22 4.29
N ASN A 7 -1.43 16.86 3.53
CA ASN A 7 -2.84 16.52 3.45
C ASN A 7 -2.99 15.23 2.61
N VAL A 8 -2.66 14.08 3.20
CA VAL A 8 -2.68 12.77 2.52
C VAL A 8 -4.11 12.21 2.52
N GLN A 9 -4.98 12.77 1.68
CA GLN A 9 -6.32 12.22 1.43
C GLN A 9 -6.53 11.90 -0.05
N ALA A 10 -6.82 10.63 -0.33
CA ALA A 10 -7.36 10.04 -1.58
C ALA A 10 -7.74 8.58 -1.28
N GLY A 11 -8.53 7.89 -2.10
CA GLY A 11 -8.72 6.42 -2.09
C GLY A 11 -8.88 5.72 -0.72
N ALA A 12 -7.76 5.52 -0.02
CA ALA A 12 -7.68 5.09 1.38
C ALA A 12 -7.27 6.24 2.35
N ALA A 13 -8.01 6.36 3.46
CA ALA A 13 -7.60 7.17 4.60
C ALA A 13 -6.64 6.37 5.49
N PHE A 14 -5.39 6.83 5.62
CA PHE A 14 -4.42 6.21 6.51
C PHE A 14 -4.56 6.84 7.91
N VAL A 15 -5.17 6.08 8.82
CA VAL A 15 -5.38 6.47 10.23
C VAL A 15 -4.34 5.79 11.12
N ASP A 16 -3.09 5.75 10.66
CA ASP A 16 -2.01 5.20 11.45
C ASP A 16 -1.37 6.33 12.28
N TYR A 17 -1.61 6.32 13.59
CA TYR A 17 -1.11 7.34 14.50
C TYR A 17 0.42 7.35 14.57
N GLU A 18 1.05 6.16 14.46
CA GLU A 18 2.51 6.02 14.48
C GLU A 18 3.12 6.64 13.21
N PHE A 19 2.46 6.46 12.06
CA PHE A 19 2.83 7.13 10.81
C PHE A 19 2.77 8.66 10.91
N LEU A 20 1.68 9.18 11.47
CA LEU A 20 1.49 10.62 11.62
C LEU A 20 2.50 11.23 12.60
N GLU A 21 2.84 10.53 13.69
CA GLU A 21 3.88 10.95 14.63
C GLU A 21 5.29 10.90 14.02
N GLU A 22 5.65 9.85 13.30
CA GLU A 22 6.95 9.73 12.62
C GLU A 22 7.13 10.79 11.51
N ILE A 23 6.04 11.12 10.80
CA ILE A 23 6.03 12.22 9.82
C ILE A 23 6.20 13.57 10.52
N ASN A 24 5.47 13.82 11.60
CA ASN A 24 5.54 15.07 12.36
C ASN A 24 6.91 15.27 13.02
N THR A 25 7.60 14.20 13.37
CA THR A 25 8.97 14.22 13.91
C THR A 25 10.06 14.26 12.83
N GLY A 26 9.67 14.19 11.55
CA GLY A 26 10.58 14.26 10.39
C GLY A 26 11.47 13.02 10.21
N LYS A 27 11.16 11.92 10.90
CA LYS A 27 11.93 10.67 10.86
C LYS A 27 11.00 9.49 10.65
N LEU A 28 10.66 9.24 9.39
CA LEU A 28 9.97 8.00 9.02
C LEU A 28 10.97 6.84 9.00
N SER A 29 10.67 5.77 9.72
CA SER A 29 11.50 4.57 9.72
C SER A 29 11.54 3.93 8.32
N ALA A 30 12.65 3.28 7.98
CA ALA A 30 12.78 2.60 6.69
C ALA A 30 11.68 1.52 6.50
N THR A 31 11.31 0.84 7.60
CA THR A 31 10.20 -0.11 7.62
C THR A 31 8.87 0.54 7.25
N MET A 32 8.61 1.74 7.74
CA MET A 32 7.36 2.43 7.47
C MET A 32 7.28 2.98 6.04
N VAL A 33 8.39 3.49 5.50
CA VAL A 33 8.52 3.83 4.08
C VAL A 33 8.24 2.60 3.20
N ASN A 34 8.78 1.45 3.57
CA ASN A 34 8.59 0.19 2.84
C ASN A 34 7.12 -0.24 2.82
N LYS A 35 6.47 -0.30 3.99
CA LYS A 35 5.04 -0.65 4.11
C LYS A 35 4.17 0.31 3.29
N PHE A 36 4.37 1.61 3.44
CA PHE A 36 3.60 2.62 2.73
C PHE A 36 3.76 2.51 1.21
N SER A 37 4.99 2.31 0.75
CA SER A 37 5.28 2.12 -0.68
C SER A 37 4.54 0.90 -1.23
N CYS A 38 4.55 -0.22 -0.50
CA CYS A 38 3.84 -1.43 -0.92
C CYS A 38 2.32 -1.23 -1.00
N ILE A 39 1.73 -0.55 0.00
CA ILE A 39 0.28 -0.30 0.05
C ILE A 39 -0.16 0.65 -1.06
N ALA A 40 0.56 1.77 -1.27
CA ALA A 40 0.25 2.74 -2.32
C ALA A 40 0.28 2.12 -3.73
N LEU A 41 1.11 1.09 -3.94
CA LEU A 41 1.26 0.40 -5.22
C LEU A 41 0.41 -0.87 -5.34
N ALA A 42 -0.27 -1.29 -4.27
CA ALA A 42 -1.02 -2.56 -4.23
C ALA A 42 -2.16 -2.60 -5.24
N GLY A 43 -2.93 -1.51 -5.36
CA GLY A 43 -4.02 -1.43 -6.34
C GLY A 43 -3.53 -1.58 -7.77
N VAL A 44 -2.53 -0.78 -8.15
CA VAL A 44 -1.92 -0.80 -9.50
C VAL A 44 -1.32 -2.17 -9.81
N ALA A 45 -0.59 -2.76 -8.86
CA ALA A 45 -0.01 -4.08 -9.03
C ALA A 45 -1.09 -5.17 -9.19
N ALA A 46 -2.19 -5.11 -8.42
CA ALA A 46 -3.29 -6.05 -8.52
C ALA A 46 -4.04 -5.94 -9.86
N GLU A 47 -4.33 -4.72 -10.32
CA GLU A 47 -4.93 -4.46 -11.63
C GLU A 47 -4.04 -5.00 -12.76
N TYR A 48 -2.75 -4.70 -12.71
CA TYR A 48 -1.81 -5.15 -13.73
C TYR A 48 -1.71 -6.69 -13.78
N LEU A 49 -1.70 -7.36 -12.63
CA LEU A 49 -1.67 -8.82 -12.56
C LEU A 49 -2.95 -9.47 -13.12
N LEU A 50 -4.11 -8.83 -12.97
CA LEU A 50 -5.40 -9.37 -13.43
C LEU A 50 -5.70 -9.04 -14.90
N TYR A 51 -5.36 -7.84 -15.35
CA TYR A 51 -5.85 -7.28 -16.62
C TYR A 51 -4.74 -6.90 -17.60
N GLY A 52 -3.46 -7.06 -17.22
CA GLY A 52 -2.30 -6.69 -18.05
C GLY A 52 -2.13 -5.17 -18.23
N ARG A 53 -2.99 -4.36 -17.62
CA ARG A 53 -2.95 -2.90 -17.58
C ARG A 53 -3.52 -2.41 -16.26
N ALA A 54 -3.07 -1.24 -15.82
CA ALA A 54 -3.66 -0.53 -14.69
C ALA A 54 -4.25 0.79 -15.19
N GLU A 55 -5.46 1.08 -14.75
CA GLU A 55 -6.20 2.31 -15.11
C GLU A 55 -6.44 3.19 -13.89
N GLY A 56 -6.39 2.61 -12.69
CA GLY A 56 -6.51 3.30 -11.41
C GLY A 56 -5.17 3.62 -10.74
N GLY A 57 -5.25 4.16 -9.52
CA GLY A 57 -4.09 4.30 -8.62
C GLY A 57 -3.20 5.52 -8.83
N LEU A 58 -3.48 6.40 -9.79
CA LEU A 58 -2.71 7.65 -9.97
C LEU A 58 -2.69 8.51 -8.70
N ALA A 59 -3.80 8.57 -7.98
CA ALA A 59 -3.88 9.32 -6.72
C ALA A 59 -2.95 8.74 -5.64
N ASP A 60 -2.83 7.41 -5.56
CA ASP A 60 -1.95 6.75 -4.59
C ASP A 60 -0.48 6.87 -4.97
N ILE A 61 -0.15 6.81 -6.27
CA ILE A 61 1.19 7.09 -6.79
C ILE A 61 1.62 8.53 -6.47
N ASN A 62 0.75 9.52 -6.70
CA ASN A 62 1.05 10.91 -6.43
C ASN A 62 1.32 11.17 -4.93
N LYS A 63 0.60 10.47 -4.04
CA LYS A 63 0.89 10.52 -2.59
C LYS A 63 2.24 9.91 -2.25
N LEU A 64 2.58 8.76 -2.86
CA LEU A 64 3.88 8.13 -2.66
C LEU A 64 5.01 9.06 -3.10
N ASP A 65 4.88 9.69 -4.27
CA ASP A 65 5.82 10.68 -4.76
C ASP A 65 5.94 11.89 -3.81
N GLY A 66 4.81 12.42 -3.33
CA GLY A 66 4.78 13.49 -2.33
C GLY A 66 5.50 13.13 -1.02
N LEU A 67 5.28 11.91 -0.52
CA LEU A 67 5.94 11.40 0.68
C LEU A 67 7.46 11.27 0.47
N LEU A 68 7.89 10.66 -0.63
CA LEU A 68 9.32 10.48 -0.92
C LEU A 68 10.04 11.83 -1.09
N LYS A 69 9.37 12.81 -1.72
CA LYS A 69 9.85 14.19 -1.79
C LYS A 69 9.92 14.86 -0.43
N GLY A 70 8.89 14.70 0.41
CA GLY A 70 8.85 15.22 1.78
C GLY A 70 9.97 14.68 2.66
N LEU A 71 10.40 13.43 2.42
CA LEU A 71 11.55 12.80 3.09
C LEU A 71 12.91 13.16 2.47
N GLY A 72 12.95 14.02 1.44
CA GLY A 72 14.17 14.46 0.78
C GLY A 72 14.86 13.37 -0.05
N PHE A 73 14.12 12.39 -0.57
CA PHE A 73 14.71 11.36 -1.42
C PHE A 73 15.16 11.96 -2.76
N THR A 74 16.34 11.55 -3.22
CA THR A 74 16.76 11.81 -4.61
C THR A 74 15.92 10.96 -5.56
N GLN A 75 15.80 11.37 -6.83
CA GLN A 75 15.08 10.59 -7.85
C GLN A 75 15.56 9.14 -7.90
N LYS A 76 16.88 8.92 -7.91
CA LYS A 76 17.47 7.57 -7.92
C LYS A 76 17.04 6.73 -6.72
N LYS A 77 16.92 7.34 -5.53
CA LYS A 77 16.48 6.66 -4.31
C LYS A 77 14.99 6.35 -4.37
N ALA A 78 14.18 7.30 -4.82
CA ALA A 78 12.75 7.11 -5.05
C ALA A 78 12.47 5.99 -6.07
N ASP A 79 13.17 5.99 -7.22
CA ASP A 79 13.04 4.95 -8.25
C ASP A 79 13.43 3.56 -7.72
N SER A 80 14.43 3.50 -6.85
CA SER A 80 14.84 2.23 -6.22
C SER A 80 13.80 1.76 -5.20
N GLN A 81 13.22 2.68 -4.42
CA GLN A 81 12.13 2.39 -3.50
C GLN A 81 10.88 1.88 -4.21
N VAL A 82 10.47 2.55 -5.30
CA VAL A 82 9.31 2.15 -6.09
C VAL A 82 9.53 0.77 -6.71
N ARG A 83 10.68 0.52 -7.35
CA ARG A 83 10.98 -0.80 -7.93
C ARG A 83 10.97 -1.92 -6.88
N TRP A 84 11.57 -1.66 -5.72
CA TRP A 84 11.56 -2.61 -4.61
C TRP A 84 10.13 -2.88 -4.13
N ALA A 85 9.32 -1.84 -3.95
CA ALA A 85 7.95 -1.96 -3.48
C ALA A 85 7.05 -2.69 -4.49
N VAL A 86 7.12 -2.36 -5.79
CA VAL A 86 6.41 -3.10 -6.84
C VAL A 86 6.74 -4.58 -6.80
N LEU A 87 8.04 -4.93 -6.74
CA LEU A 87 8.47 -6.32 -6.70
C LEU A 87 7.87 -7.06 -5.49
N ASN A 88 8.00 -6.50 -4.28
CA ASN A 88 7.50 -7.12 -3.07
C ASN A 88 5.98 -7.26 -3.09
N THR A 89 5.27 -6.21 -3.48
CA THR A 89 3.81 -6.22 -3.63
C THR A 89 3.36 -7.29 -4.63
N VAL A 90 4.00 -7.39 -5.80
CA VAL A 90 3.68 -8.44 -6.78
C VAL A 90 3.92 -9.84 -6.22
N LEU A 91 5.02 -10.05 -5.48
CA LEU A 91 5.31 -11.34 -4.85
C LEU A 91 4.23 -11.73 -3.82
N ILE A 92 3.80 -10.80 -2.97
CA ILE A 92 2.71 -11.00 -2.00
C ILE A 92 1.40 -11.34 -2.73
N LEU A 93 1.03 -10.54 -3.73
CA LEU A 93 -0.23 -10.70 -4.47
C LEU A 93 -0.29 -12.02 -5.25
N ARG A 94 0.86 -12.52 -5.72
CA ARG A 94 0.97 -13.83 -6.37
C ARG A 94 0.94 -14.97 -5.38
N ARG A 95 1.69 -14.87 -4.27
CA ARG A 95 1.73 -15.91 -3.23
C ARG A 95 0.34 -16.16 -2.65
N HIS A 96 -0.41 -15.09 -2.38
CA HIS A 96 -1.72 -15.17 -1.75
C HIS A 96 -2.85 -14.92 -2.76
N GLU A 97 -2.73 -15.43 -3.99
CA GLU A 97 -3.73 -15.25 -5.04
C GLU A 97 -5.13 -15.72 -4.61
N LYS A 98 -5.20 -16.88 -3.94
CA LYS A 98 -6.46 -17.45 -3.43
C LYS A 98 -7.12 -16.52 -2.41
N ALA A 99 -6.38 -16.05 -1.41
CA ALA A 99 -6.88 -15.13 -0.40
C ALA A 99 -7.37 -13.83 -1.03
N ARG A 100 -6.62 -13.28 -1.98
CA ARG A 100 -6.99 -12.06 -2.72
C ARG A 100 -8.29 -12.25 -3.51
N SER A 101 -8.46 -13.38 -4.20
CA SER A 101 -9.67 -13.66 -4.98
C SER A 101 -10.90 -13.80 -4.09
N GLN A 102 -10.80 -14.55 -2.98
CA GLN A 102 -11.92 -14.72 -2.06
C GLN A 102 -12.27 -13.42 -1.33
N LEU A 103 -11.27 -12.63 -0.96
CA LEU A 103 -11.48 -11.30 -0.40
C LEU A 103 -12.24 -10.41 -1.38
N ALA A 104 -11.84 -10.37 -2.65
CA ALA A 104 -12.53 -9.59 -3.68
C ALA A 104 -14.00 -10.03 -3.85
N GLU A 105 -14.27 -11.33 -3.81
CA GLU A 105 -15.64 -11.86 -3.83
C GLU A 105 -16.44 -11.44 -2.59
N ALA A 106 -15.88 -11.61 -1.40
CA ALA A 106 -16.49 -11.19 -0.13
C ALA A 106 -16.84 -9.69 -0.13
N MET A 107 -15.92 -8.84 -0.60
CA MET A 107 -16.16 -7.40 -0.75
C MET A 107 -17.24 -7.11 -1.80
N SER A 108 -17.24 -7.81 -2.94
CA SER A 108 -18.24 -7.60 -4.00
C SER A 108 -19.67 -7.95 -3.57
N THR A 109 -19.81 -8.89 -2.63
CA THR A 109 -21.10 -9.29 -2.04
C THR A 109 -21.54 -8.38 -0.88
N GLY A 110 -20.76 -7.33 -0.58
CA GLY A 110 -21.09 -6.36 0.46
C GLY A 110 -20.94 -6.91 1.89
N LYS A 111 -20.09 -7.93 2.09
CA LYS A 111 -19.83 -8.46 3.44
C LYS A 111 -19.17 -7.40 4.33
N SER A 112 -19.32 -7.57 5.64
CA SER A 112 -18.68 -6.69 6.62
C SER A 112 -17.15 -6.78 6.54
N VAL A 113 -16.46 -5.74 7.03
CA VAL A 113 -15.00 -5.73 7.14
C VAL A 113 -14.50 -6.91 7.99
N GLY A 114 -15.18 -7.23 9.09
CA GLY A 114 -14.82 -8.39 9.94
C GLY A 114 -14.88 -9.71 9.18
N SER A 115 -15.91 -9.90 8.33
CA SER A 115 -16.00 -11.07 7.46
C SER A 115 -14.90 -11.10 6.39
N CYS A 116 -14.47 -9.94 5.90
CA CYS A 116 -13.36 -9.85 4.95
C CYS A 116 -12.03 -10.25 5.61
N ILE A 117 -11.80 -9.85 6.87
CA ILE A 117 -10.63 -10.27 7.66
C ILE A 117 -10.63 -11.79 7.85
N GLN A 118 -11.77 -12.35 8.26
CA GLN A 118 -11.91 -13.80 8.44
C GLN A 118 -11.57 -14.57 7.16
N VAL A 119 -12.03 -14.11 5.99
CA VAL A 119 -11.69 -14.74 4.69
C VAL A 119 -10.18 -14.74 4.42
N ILE A 120 -9.49 -13.67 4.79
CA ILE A 120 -8.03 -13.59 4.65
C ILE A 120 -7.37 -14.62 5.59
N GLU A 121 -7.76 -14.65 6.86
CA GLU A 121 -7.20 -15.55 7.88
C GLU A 121 -7.43 -17.02 7.55
N GLU A 122 -8.59 -17.38 7.02
CA GLU A 122 -8.92 -18.75 6.60
C GLU A 122 -8.17 -19.18 5.33
N CYS A 123 -7.75 -18.22 4.49
CA CYS A 123 -7.05 -18.51 3.25
C CYS A 123 -5.53 -18.57 3.36
N ILE A 124 -4.95 -17.99 4.41
CA ILE A 124 -3.50 -17.93 4.62
C ILE A 124 -3.11 -19.02 5.61
N SER A 125 -2.25 -19.96 5.21
CA SER A 125 -1.70 -20.96 6.13
C SER A 125 -0.67 -20.33 7.06
N THR A 126 -0.49 -20.86 8.26
CA THR A 126 0.63 -20.47 9.15
C THR A 126 2.00 -20.72 8.52
N ASP A 127 2.09 -21.58 7.50
CA ASP A 127 3.32 -21.83 6.74
C ASP A 127 3.64 -20.73 5.71
N ASP A 128 2.69 -19.82 5.44
CA ASP A 128 2.82 -18.74 4.45
C ASP A 128 3.28 -17.40 5.05
N ILE A 129 3.41 -17.32 6.38
CA ILE A 129 3.79 -16.14 7.19
C ILE A 129 5.28 -16.20 7.57
#